data_AF-A0A0D8CHT7-F1
#
_entry.id   AF-A0A0D8CHT7-F1
#
_cell.length_a   1.000
_cell.length_b   1.000
_cell.length_c   1.000
_cell.angle_alpha   90.00
_cell.angle_beta   90.00
_cell.angle_gamma   90.00
#
_symmetry.space_group_name_H-M   'P 1'
#
loop_
_entity.id
_entity.type
_entity.pdbx_description
1 polymer ?
#
loop_
_entity_poly.entity_id
_entity_poly.type
_entity_poly.pdbx_seq_one_letter_code
_entity_poly.pdbx_strand_id
1 'polypeptide(L)'
;MELIRTQIEEMNEHIHKAKVQIASLRHPKAQDDRLVSAASELDAIVKDTEMATHTILESAEQIDDLTMTLKNSAPSDFVADHVEQIAFIVTKIFEACNFQDITGQRINKVVSTLEFVEERVHNMISIWGEEAFSELPVPEVEEEARPEDADLLNGPQLEGEGISQDDIDKLFE
;
A
#
# COMPACT_ATOMS: atom_id res chain seq x y z
N MET A 1 42.99 4.07 33.06
CA MET A 1 42.10 2.95 33.40
C MET A 1 40.66 3.43 33.59
N GLU A 2 40.39 4.43 34.44
CA GLU A 2 39.03 5.00 34.60
C GLU A 2 38.45 5.58 33.30
N LEU A 3 39.20 6.39 32.56
CA LEU A 3 38.73 6.99 31.29
C LEU A 3 38.25 5.93 30.27
N ILE A 4 38.99 4.85 30.11
CA ILE A 4 38.64 3.75 29.18
C ILE A 4 37.39 3.03 29.67
N ARG A 5 37.23 2.85 30.99
CA ARG A 5 36.04 2.24 31.57
C ARG A 5 34.80 3.08 31.32
N THR A 6 34.88 4.39 31.54
CA THR A 6 33.77 5.33 31.23
C THR A 6 33.42 5.29 29.75
N GLN A 7 34.39 5.28 28.84
CA GLN A 7 34.15 5.19 27.40
C GLN A 7 33.46 3.87 26.99
N ILE A 8 33.82 2.74 27.63
CA ILE A 8 33.16 1.45 27.39
C ILE A 8 31.73 1.45 27.92
N GLU A 9 31.50 2.04 29.09
CA GLU A 9 30.16 2.19 29.67
C GLU A 9 29.26 3.05 28.76
N GLU A 10 29.76 4.19 28.27
CA GLU A 10 29.07 5.03 27.28
C GLU A 10 28.75 4.28 25.98
N MET A 11 29.71 3.54 25.42
CA MET A 11 29.50 2.73 24.22
C MET A 11 28.39 1.68 24.43
N ASN A 12 28.40 0.98 25.58
CA ASN A 12 27.37 -0.01 25.89
C ASN A 12 25.99 0.62 25.99
N GLU A 13 25.88 1.81 26.59
CA GLU A 13 24.60 2.53 26.66
C GLU A 13 24.08 2.89 25.25
N HIS A 14 24.96 3.37 24.36
CA HIS A 14 24.59 3.68 22.98
C HIS A 14 24.17 2.44 22.19
N ILE A 15 24.89 1.31 22.34
CA ILE A 15 24.52 0.04 21.71
C ILE A 15 23.16 -0.45 22.23
N HIS A 16 22.92 -0.34 23.53
CA HIS A 16 21.63 -0.73 24.11
C HIS A 16 20.48 0.10 23.54
N LYS A 17 20.64 1.44 23.47
CA LYS A 17 19.66 2.34 22.84
C LYS A 17 19.40 1.98 21.37
N ALA A 18 20.44 1.66 20.61
CA ALA A 18 20.30 1.24 19.21
C ALA A 18 19.51 -0.07 19.09
N LYS A 19 19.78 -1.06 19.96
CA LYS A 19 19.03 -2.33 19.99
C LYS A 19 17.56 -2.12 20.32
N VAL A 20 17.23 -1.24 21.27
CA VAL A 20 15.84 -0.88 21.59
C VAL A 20 15.13 -0.27 20.37
N GLN A 21 15.79 0.65 19.65
CA GLN A 21 15.21 1.25 18.45
C GLN A 21 14.98 0.23 17.34
N ILE A 22 15.93 -0.67 17.12
CA ILE A 22 15.81 -1.75 16.13
C ILE A 22 14.68 -2.71 16.51
N ALA A 23 14.59 -3.10 17.78
CA ALA A 23 13.51 -3.93 18.31
C ALA A 23 12.12 -3.30 18.10
N SER A 24 12.02 -1.97 18.13
CA SER A 24 10.75 -1.26 17.90
C SER A 24 10.30 -1.29 16.44
N LEU A 25 11.24 -1.43 15.49
CA LEU A 25 10.94 -1.62 14.08
C LEU A 25 10.67 -3.10 13.78
N ARG A 26 11.52 -3.99 14.31
CA ARG A 26 11.39 -5.43 14.17
C ARG A 26 11.99 -6.13 15.38
N HIS A 27 11.14 -6.86 16.11
CA HIS A 27 11.58 -7.70 17.21
C HIS A 27 11.65 -9.17 16.74
N PRO A 28 12.74 -9.93 17.00
CA PRO A 28 12.86 -11.31 16.52
C PRO A 28 11.75 -12.27 17.00
N LYS A 29 11.16 -11.98 18.15
CA LYS A 29 10.00 -12.71 18.72
C LYS A 29 8.63 -12.13 18.36
N ALA A 30 8.56 -11.01 17.65
CA ALA A 30 7.26 -10.50 17.19
C ALA A 30 6.74 -11.41 16.09
N GLN A 31 5.44 -11.70 16.11
CA GLN A 31 4.80 -12.48 15.05
C GLN A 31 4.62 -11.65 13.78
N ASP A 32 4.47 -10.33 13.94
CA ASP A 32 4.16 -9.42 12.86
C ASP A 32 5.27 -8.39 12.65
N ASP A 33 5.63 -8.17 11.40
CA ASP A 33 6.67 -7.23 11.00
C ASP A 33 6.01 -5.99 10.38
N ARG A 34 6.01 -4.89 11.13
CA ARG A 34 5.36 -3.64 10.72
C ARG A 34 5.87 -3.11 9.39
N LEU A 35 7.16 -3.32 9.06
CA LEU A 35 7.71 -2.87 7.78
C LEU A 35 7.23 -3.74 6.63
N VAL A 36 7.13 -5.06 6.84
CA VAL A 36 6.61 -6.01 5.84
C VAL A 36 5.12 -5.77 5.62
N SER A 37 4.34 -5.61 6.69
CA SER A 37 2.91 -5.28 6.60
C SER A 37 2.71 -3.97 5.83
N ALA A 38 3.41 -2.89 6.19
CA ALA A 38 3.30 -1.62 5.47
C ALA A 38 3.71 -1.71 4.00
N ALA A 39 4.74 -2.50 3.67
CA ALA A 39 5.14 -2.74 2.28
C ALA A 39 4.06 -3.52 1.51
N SER A 40 3.48 -4.55 2.12
CA SER A 40 2.39 -5.35 1.53
C SER A 40 1.12 -4.52 1.29
N GLU A 41 0.75 -3.67 2.24
CA GLU A 41 -0.39 -2.75 2.09
C GLU A 41 -0.18 -1.76 0.94
N LEU A 42 1.04 -1.21 0.81
CA LEU A 42 1.36 -0.32 -0.31
C LEU A 42 1.31 -1.03 -1.67
N ASP A 43 1.74 -2.30 -1.74
CA ASP A 43 1.66 -3.11 -2.96
C ASP A 43 0.20 -3.40 -3.34
N ALA A 44 -0.64 -3.74 -2.35
CA ALA A 44 -2.08 -3.91 -2.54
C ALA A 44 -2.75 -2.63 -3.08
N ILE A 45 -2.42 -1.47 -2.50
CA ILE A 45 -2.91 -0.17 -2.98
C ILE A 45 -2.50 0.07 -4.44
N VAL A 46 -1.27 -0.27 -4.84
CA VAL A 46 -0.84 -0.13 -6.25
C VAL A 46 -1.69 -1.02 -7.14
N LYS A 47 -1.84 -2.30 -6.80
CA LYS A 47 -2.63 -3.27 -7.58
C LYS A 47 -4.09 -2.85 -7.72
N ASP A 48 -4.72 -2.41 -6.63
CA ASP A 48 -6.12 -1.99 -6.62
C ASP A 48 -6.33 -0.71 -7.43
N THR A 49 -5.41 0.25 -7.31
CA THR A 49 -5.50 1.50 -8.08
C THR A 49 -5.22 1.28 -9.58
N GLU A 50 -4.35 0.33 -9.94
CA GLU A 50 -4.15 -0.11 -11.33
C GLU A 50 -5.43 -0.75 -11.89
N MET A 51 -6.05 -1.67 -11.15
CA MET A 51 -7.27 -2.35 -11.56
C MET A 51 -8.45 -1.38 -11.73
N ALA A 52 -8.63 -0.46 -10.77
CA ALA A 52 -9.66 0.57 -10.85
C ALA A 52 -9.43 1.49 -12.07
N THR A 53 -8.17 1.87 -12.33
CA THR A 53 -7.82 2.70 -13.48
C THR A 53 -8.09 1.97 -14.79
N HIS A 54 -7.75 0.68 -14.88
CA HIS A 54 -8.06 -0.13 -16.05
C HIS A 54 -9.57 -0.18 -16.32
N THR A 55 -10.37 -0.40 -15.28
CA THR A 55 -11.84 -0.41 -15.39
C THR A 55 -12.40 0.95 -15.88
N ILE A 56 -11.83 2.06 -15.40
CA ILE A 56 -12.20 3.41 -15.84
C ILE A 56 -11.86 3.61 -17.32
N LEU A 57 -10.66 3.18 -17.74
CA LEU A 57 -10.19 3.28 -19.12
C LEU A 57 -11.07 2.45 -20.07
N GLU A 58 -11.37 1.20 -19.72
CA GLU A 58 -12.29 0.34 -20.50
C GLU A 58 -13.69 0.97 -20.61
N SER A 59 -14.20 1.54 -19.51
CA SER A 59 -15.49 2.23 -19.53
C SER A 59 -15.45 3.47 -20.44
N ALA A 60 -14.35 4.21 -20.44
CA ALA A 60 -14.14 5.36 -21.31
C ALA A 60 -14.05 4.94 -22.79
N GLU A 61 -13.38 3.84 -23.11
CA GLU A 61 -13.33 3.25 -24.46
C GLU A 61 -14.73 2.86 -24.96
N GLN A 62 -15.53 2.20 -24.12
CA GLN A 62 -16.91 1.86 -24.48
C GLN A 62 -17.77 3.11 -24.74
N ILE A 63 -17.58 4.18 -23.96
CA ILE A 63 -18.26 5.45 -24.20
C ILE A 63 -17.79 6.07 -25.53
N ASP A 64 -16.50 6.00 -25.87
CA ASP A 64 -15.98 6.52 -27.13
C ASP A 64 -16.57 5.79 -28.35
N ASP A 65 -16.62 4.45 -28.31
CA ASP A 65 -17.19 3.61 -29.37
C ASP A 65 -18.68 3.93 -29.62
N LEU A 66 -19.45 4.07 -28.53
CA LEU A 66 -20.86 4.47 -28.60
C LEU A 66 -20.99 5.89 -29.17
N THR A 67 -20.12 6.81 -28.76
CA THR A 67 -20.10 8.20 -29.23
C THR A 67 -19.78 8.26 -30.73
N MET A 68 -18.82 7.49 -31.22
CA MET A 68 -18.53 7.35 -32.65
C MET A 68 -19.72 6.79 -33.44
N THR A 69 -20.39 5.78 -32.90
CA THR A 69 -21.59 5.20 -33.52
C THR A 69 -22.71 6.24 -33.64
N LEU A 70 -22.95 7.02 -32.58
CA LEU A 70 -23.94 8.09 -32.55
C LEU A 70 -23.59 9.24 -33.50
N LYS A 71 -22.30 9.60 -33.63
CA LYS A 71 -21.83 10.64 -34.55
C LYS A 71 -22.26 10.36 -36.00
N ASN A 72 -22.14 9.11 -36.43
CA ASN A 72 -22.50 8.68 -37.78
C ASN A 72 -24.02 8.69 -38.06
N SER A 73 -24.85 8.73 -37.01
CA SER A 73 -26.32 8.68 -37.10
C SER A 73 -26.99 9.91 -36.51
N ALA A 74 -26.25 11.01 -36.32
CA ALA A 74 -26.75 12.20 -35.64
C ALA A 74 -27.90 12.85 -36.44
N PRO A 75 -29.11 13.02 -35.85
CA PRO A 75 -30.28 13.53 -36.56
C PRO A 75 -30.30 15.05 -36.71
N SER A 76 -29.42 15.77 -36.00
CA SER A 76 -29.31 17.23 -36.04
C SER A 76 -27.93 17.71 -35.60
N ASP A 77 -27.57 18.93 -36.01
CA ASP A 77 -26.33 19.60 -35.62
C ASP A 77 -26.21 19.73 -34.09
N PHE A 78 -27.34 19.98 -33.40
CA PHE A 78 -27.36 20.02 -31.94
C PHE A 78 -26.89 18.70 -31.31
N VAL A 79 -27.35 17.55 -31.84
CA VAL A 79 -26.92 16.24 -31.35
C VAL A 79 -25.45 15.99 -31.69
N ALA A 80 -25.02 16.37 -32.90
CA ALA A 80 -23.62 16.23 -33.32
C ALA A 80 -22.66 17.02 -32.40
N ASP A 81 -23.00 18.25 -32.03
CA ASP A 81 -22.22 19.08 -31.11
C ASP A 81 -22.09 18.46 -29.71
N HIS A 82 -23.14 17.80 -29.22
CA HIS A 82 -23.10 17.13 -27.91
C HIS A 82 -22.26 15.85 -27.96
N VAL A 83 -22.35 15.09 -29.06
CA VAL A 83 -21.52 13.91 -29.30
C VAL A 83 -20.04 14.29 -29.34
N GLU A 84 -19.68 15.40 -29.99
CA GLU A 84 -18.31 15.91 -29.99
C GLU A 84 -17.82 16.35 -28.60
N GLN A 85 -18.69 16.99 -27.81
CA GLN A 85 -18.39 17.32 -26.41
C GLN A 85 -18.15 16.08 -25.56
N ILE A 86 -18.93 15.01 -25.74
CA ILE A 86 -18.72 13.74 -25.03
C ILE A 86 -17.37 13.14 -25.41
N ALA A 87 -17.04 13.06 -26.70
CA ALA A 87 -15.74 12.55 -27.16
C ALA A 87 -14.58 13.35 -26.54
N PHE A 88 -14.70 14.68 -26.46
CA PHE A 88 -13.70 15.51 -25.82
C PHE A 88 -13.55 15.24 -24.32
N ILE A 89 -14.64 14.97 -23.61
CA ILE A 89 -14.60 14.61 -22.18
C ILE A 89 -13.94 13.23 -22.00
N VAL A 90 -14.23 12.27 -22.88
CA VAL A 90 -13.59 10.95 -22.87
C VAL A 90 -12.08 11.06 -23.07
N THR A 91 -11.62 11.88 -24.02
CA THR A 91 -10.19 12.18 -24.19
C THR A 91 -9.55 12.70 -22.90
N LYS A 92 -10.23 13.58 -22.17
CA LYS A 92 -9.72 14.08 -20.88
C LYS A 92 -9.62 12.99 -19.82
N ILE A 93 -10.50 11.98 -19.82
CA ILE A 93 -10.42 10.84 -18.91
C ILE A 93 -9.14 10.04 -19.22
N PHE A 94 -8.88 9.73 -20.50
CA PHE A 94 -7.65 9.06 -20.92
C PHE A 94 -6.39 9.82 -20.47
N GLU A 95 -6.36 11.14 -20.67
CA GLU A 95 -5.23 11.98 -20.24
C GLU A 95 -5.07 12.00 -18.71
N ALA A 96 -6.17 12.08 -17.96
CA ALA A 96 -6.14 12.10 -16.50
C ALA A 96 -5.61 10.78 -15.91
N CYS A 97 -6.05 9.64 -16.45
CA CYS A 97 -5.62 8.32 -16.01
C CYS A 97 -4.14 8.03 -16.34
N ASN A 98 -3.54 8.73 -17.29
CA ASN A 98 -2.12 8.58 -17.64
C ASN A 98 -1.16 8.95 -16.48
N PHE A 99 -1.62 9.75 -15.51
CA PHE A 99 -0.83 10.05 -14.29
C PHE A 99 -0.73 8.87 -13.31
N GLN A 100 -1.53 7.81 -13.48
CA GLN A 100 -1.49 6.64 -12.60
C GLN A 100 -0.14 5.91 -12.69
N ASP A 101 0.45 5.76 -13.89
CA ASP A 101 1.75 5.10 -14.07
C ASP A 101 2.86 5.75 -13.22
N ILE A 102 2.89 7.10 -13.19
CA ILE A 102 3.86 7.84 -12.34
C ILE A 102 3.59 7.61 -10.85
N THR A 103 2.32 7.49 -10.46
CA THR A 103 1.94 7.20 -9.07
C THR A 103 2.38 5.79 -8.67
N GLY A 104 2.10 4.78 -9.49
CA GLY A 104 2.54 3.40 -9.27
C GLY A 104 4.05 3.29 -9.15
N GLN A 105 4.81 3.92 -10.06
CA GLN A 105 6.28 3.95 -9.99
C GLN A 105 6.80 4.60 -8.70
N ARG A 106 6.15 5.68 -8.23
CA ARG A 106 6.54 6.35 -6.99
C ARG A 106 6.27 5.49 -5.77
N ILE A 107 5.13 4.81 -5.71
CA ILE A 107 4.80 3.90 -4.60
C ILE A 107 5.75 2.70 -4.62
N ASN A 108 6.00 2.09 -5.77
CA ASN A 108 6.98 0.99 -5.89
C ASN A 108 8.37 1.40 -5.40
N LYS A 109 8.80 2.64 -5.65
CA LYS A 109 10.05 3.16 -5.08
C LYS A 109 10.03 3.26 -3.56
N VAL A 110 8.89 3.61 -2.96
CA VAL A 110 8.72 3.61 -1.50
C VAL A 110 8.79 2.18 -0.97
N VAL A 111 8.08 1.23 -1.60
CA VAL A 111 8.11 -0.20 -1.24
C VAL A 111 9.54 -0.73 -1.26
N SER A 112 10.29 -0.53 -2.35
CA SER A 112 11.71 -0.96 -2.42
C SER A 112 12.60 -0.30 -1.37
N THR A 113 12.26 0.91 -0.93
CA THR A 113 12.99 1.59 0.15
C THR A 113 12.69 0.94 1.50
N LEU A 114 11.44 0.55 1.75
CA LEU A 114 11.05 -0.18 2.97
C LEU A 114 11.71 -1.56 3.03
N GLU A 115 11.72 -2.30 1.92
CA GLU A 115 12.42 -3.59 1.81
C GLU A 115 13.92 -3.43 2.10
N PHE A 116 14.56 -2.40 1.57
CA PHE A 116 15.96 -2.11 1.86
C PHE A 116 16.21 -1.81 3.35
N VAL A 117 15.29 -1.10 4.01
CA VAL A 117 15.38 -0.84 5.46
C VAL A 117 15.19 -2.14 6.24
N GLU A 118 14.23 -2.98 5.87
CA GLU A 118 14.00 -4.30 6.46
C GLU A 118 15.26 -5.17 6.39
N GLU A 119 15.92 -5.23 5.22
CA GLU A 119 17.12 -6.03 5.02
C GLU A 119 18.25 -5.56 5.97
N ARG A 120 18.38 -4.24 6.16
CA ARG A 120 19.40 -3.68 7.05
C ARG A 120 19.09 -3.94 8.51
N VAL A 121 17.82 -3.83 8.90
CA VAL A 121 17.37 -4.20 10.25
C VAL A 121 17.64 -5.69 10.51
N HIS A 122 17.31 -6.56 9.56
CA HIS A 122 17.57 -7.99 9.64
C HIS A 122 19.06 -8.32 9.81
N ASN A 123 19.91 -7.67 9.02
CA ASN A 123 21.37 -7.81 9.11
C ASN A 123 21.90 -7.35 10.48
N MET A 124 21.38 -6.25 11.03
CA MET A 124 21.78 -5.78 12.35
C MET A 124 21.39 -6.76 13.45
N ILE A 125 20.17 -7.31 13.39
CA ILE A 125 19.72 -8.38 14.31
C ILE A 125 20.66 -9.59 14.20
N SER A 126 20.98 -10.01 12.98
CA SER A 126 21.87 -11.15 12.72
C SER A 126 23.29 -10.94 13.29
N ILE A 127 23.83 -9.72 13.22
CA ILE A 127 25.17 -9.39 13.75
C ILE A 127 25.23 -9.55 15.28
N TRP A 128 24.18 -9.13 15.99
CA TRP A 128 24.16 -9.23 17.46
C TRP A 128 23.62 -10.57 17.98
N GLY A 129 22.91 -11.32 17.15
CA GLY A 129 22.19 -12.52 17.53
C GLY A 129 20.82 -12.19 18.14
N GLU A 130 19.85 -13.08 17.96
CA GLU A 130 18.49 -12.89 18.47
C GLU A 130 18.45 -12.82 20.00
N GLU A 131 19.37 -13.53 20.69
CA GLU A 131 19.44 -13.50 22.15
C GLU A 131 19.72 -12.10 22.68
N ALA A 132 20.42 -11.25 21.92
CA ALA A 132 20.73 -9.87 22.30
C ALA A 132 19.51 -8.95 22.38
N PHE A 133 18.37 -9.39 21.84
CA PHE A 133 17.09 -8.70 21.88
C PHE A 133 16.09 -9.40 22.81
N SER A 134 16.43 -10.58 23.35
CA SER A 134 15.47 -11.45 24.05
C SER A 134 14.89 -10.88 25.35
N GLU A 135 15.60 -9.94 25.98
CA GLU A 135 15.20 -9.20 27.19
C GLU A 135 14.49 -7.88 26.88
N LEU A 136 14.45 -7.46 25.61
CA LEU A 136 13.74 -6.26 25.20
C LEU A 136 12.23 -6.54 25.14
N PRO A 137 11.40 -5.51 25.40
CA PRO A 137 9.97 -5.65 25.23
C PRO A 137 9.64 -5.95 23.77
N VAL A 138 8.81 -6.96 23.55
CA VAL A 138 8.20 -7.22 22.25
C VAL A 138 7.17 -6.11 22.02
N PRO A 139 7.24 -5.36 20.92
CA PRO A 139 6.21 -4.39 20.60
C PRO A 139 4.86 -5.11 20.49
N GLU A 140 3.86 -4.65 21.23
CA GLU A 140 2.48 -5.06 20.95
C GLU A 140 2.08 -4.43 19.60
N VAL A 141 1.43 -5.22 18.74
CA VAL A 141 0.72 -4.65 17.61
C VAL A 141 -0.46 -3.92 18.24
N GLU A 142 -0.36 -2.60 18.34
CA GLU A 142 -1.54 -1.79 18.63
C GLU A 142 -2.47 -2.06 17.45
N GLU A 143 -3.61 -2.72 17.69
CA GLU A 143 -4.73 -2.62 16.75
C GLU A 143 -4.96 -1.12 16.59
N GLU A 144 -4.59 -0.57 15.43
CA GLU A 144 -4.77 0.84 15.15
C GLU A 144 -6.20 1.19 15.52
N ALA A 145 -6.37 2.22 16.36
CA ALA A 145 -7.67 2.68 16.79
C ALA A 145 -8.50 2.92 15.53
N ARG A 146 -9.41 1.97 15.22
CA ARG A 146 -10.23 2.00 14.01
C ARG A 146 -10.85 3.40 13.95
N PRO A 147 -10.53 4.21 12.91
CA PRO A 147 -11.16 5.51 12.77
C PRO A 147 -12.67 5.31 12.78
N GLU A 148 -13.44 6.26 13.34
CA GLU A 148 -14.91 6.11 13.50
C GLU A 148 -15.63 5.81 12.16
N ASP A 149 -14.99 6.14 11.03
CA ASP A 149 -15.47 5.89 9.67
C ASP A 149 -14.88 4.61 9.01
N ALA A 150 -14.15 3.77 9.75
CA ALA A 150 -13.55 2.52 9.23
C ALA A 150 -14.60 1.59 8.62
N ASP A 151 -15.81 1.55 9.20
CA ASP A 151 -16.94 0.78 8.68
C ASP A 151 -17.44 1.28 7.32
N LEU A 152 -17.13 2.53 6.95
CA LEU A 152 -17.46 3.14 5.66
C LEU A 152 -16.33 2.97 4.62
N LEU A 153 -15.12 2.64 5.06
CA LEU A 153 -13.94 2.43 4.22
C LEU A 153 -13.79 0.95 3.89
N ASN A 154 -14.81 0.34 3.28
CA ASN A 154 -14.68 -1.01 2.71
C ASN A 154 -13.96 -0.90 1.36
N GLY A 155 -12.63 -0.82 1.42
CA GLY A 155 -11.77 -1.03 0.25
C GLY A 155 -11.80 -2.49 -0.22
N PRO A 156 -11.23 -2.79 -1.38
CA PRO A 156 -10.97 -4.17 -1.78
C PRO A 156 -10.20 -4.88 -0.66
N GLN A 157 -10.67 -6.05 -0.23
CA GLN A 157 -9.97 -6.84 0.78
C GLN A 157 -8.73 -7.48 0.16
N LEU A 158 -7.65 -7.61 0.95
CA LEU A 158 -6.46 -8.32 0.54
C LEU A 158 -6.81 -9.73 0.01
N GLU A 159 -6.04 -10.20 -0.97
CA GLU A 159 -6.30 -11.49 -1.63
C GLU A 159 -6.24 -12.64 -0.60
N GLY A 160 -7.39 -13.26 -0.34
CA GLY A 160 -7.54 -14.33 0.67
C GLY A 160 -8.11 -13.89 2.02
N GLU A 161 -8.23 -12.58 2.27
CA GLU A 161 -8.90 -12.02 3.46
C GLU A 161 -10.38 -11.66 3.20
N GLY A 162 -10.83 -11.91 1.97
CA GLY A 162 -12.21 -11.78 1.54
C GLY A 162 -13.17 -12.73 2.26
N ILE A 163 -14.40 -12.29 2.53
CA ILE A 163 -15.48 -13.24 2.88
C ILE A 163 -15.66 -14.19 1.69
N SER A 164 -15.46 -15.49 1.91
CA SER A 164 -15.59 -16.48 0.85
C SER A 164 -17.05 -16.67 0.45
N GLN A 165 -17.31 -17.09 -0.80
CA GLN A 165 -18.67 -17.39 -1.26
C GLN A 165 -19.33 -18.47 -0.38
N ASP A 166 -18.55 -19.45 0.10
CA ASP A 166 -19.01 -20.48 1.03
C ASP A 166 -19.47 -19.89 2.39
N ASP A 167 -18.91 -18.76 2.81
CA ASP A 167 -19.30 -18.07 4.04
C ASP A 167 -20.52 -17.16 3.82
N ILE A 168 -20.68 -16.61 2.60
CA ILE A 168 -21.89 -15.90 2.18
C ILE A 168 -23.08 -16.88 2.13
N ASP A 169 -22.88 -18.08 1.58
CA ASP A 169 -23.97 -19.05 1.41
C ASP A 169 -24.51 -19.54 2.77
N LYS A 170 -23.65 -19.67 3.79
CA LYS A 170 -24.05 -19.99 5.18
C LYS A 170 -24.90 -18.92 5.87
N LEU A 171 -24.89 -17.68 5.41
CA LEU A 171 -25.73 -16.59 5.97
C LEU A 171 -27.19 -16.67 5.50
N PHE A 172 -27.46 -17.42 4.43
CA PHE A 172 -28.79 -17.54 3.82
C PHE A 172 -29.44 -18.93 3.99
N GLU A 173 -28.79 -19.84 4.73
CA GLU A 173 -29.36 -21.12 5.21
C GLU A 173 -29.88 -21.02 6.66
#